data_AF-A0A8J4TF30-F1
#
_entry.id   AF-A0A8J4TF30-F1
#
_cell.length_a   1.000
_cell.length_b   1.000
_cell.length_c   1.000
_cell.angle_alpha   90.00
_cell.angle_beta   90.00
_cell.angle_gamma   90.00
#
_symmetry.space_group_name_H-M   'P 1'
#
loop_
_entity.id
_entity.type
_entity.pdbx_description
1 polymer ?
#
loop_
_entity_poly.entity_id
_entity_poly.type
_entity_poly.pdbx_seq_one_letter_code
_entity_poly.pdbx_strand_id
1 'polypeptide(L)'
;MNNNFANLNSVMWDAMELETDKSKLINHHIPIPKQYTSKDAVVAPETRLVITWMQSIPFVLSANLHGGELVVTYPFDMARDWAAREHTPTPDDSFFRWLATAYASTNHVMSNADRRPCHNKDFTRQNNIINGANWHTVPGSGYLKYLPFVFKMSTFDEHPKEISNEA
;
A
#
# COMPACT_ATOMS: atom_id res chain seq x y z
N MET A 1 0.71 9.05 11.67
CA MET A 1 -0.73 9.05 11.33
C MET A 1 -1.24 7.67 10.88
N ASN A 2 -0.62 6.54 11.29
CA ASN A 2 -0.92 5.19 10.75
C ASN A 2 -1.45 4.17 11.79
N ASN A 3 -1.85 4.60 12.99
CA ASN A 3 -2.16 3.67 14.09
C ASN A 3 -3.67 3.47 14.34
N ASN A 4 -4.53 3.84 13.39
CA ASN A 4 -5.99 3.84 13.59
C ASN A 4 -6.76 2.86 12.67
N PHE A 5 -6.05 1.90 12.09
CA PHE A 5 -6.59 0.96 11.09
C PHE A 5 -6.37 -0.47 11.51
N ALA A 6 -7.31 -1.34 11.11
CA ALA A 6 -7.24 -2.75 11.40
C ALA A 6 -6.03 -3.37 10.73
N ASN A 7 -5.26 -4.16 11.49
CA ASN A 7 -4.27 -5.04 10.90
C ASN A 7 -4.97 -6.23 10.23
N LEU A 8 -5.43 -6.07 9.00
CA LEU A 8 -6.04 -7.18 8.26
C LEU A 8 -5.02 -8.20 7.72
N ASN A 9 -3.71 -7.91 7.81
CA ASN A 9 -2.70 -8.91 7.44
C ASN A 9 -2.83 -10.15 8.31
N SER A 10 -2.95 -9.98 9.64
CA SER A 10 -3.05 -11.12 10.55
C SER A 10 -4.31 -11.94 10.26
N VAL A 11 -5.45 -11.28 10.02
CA VAL A 11 -6.71 -11.96 9.67
C VAL A 11 -6.56 -12.79 8.39
N MET A 12 -5.86 -12.24 7.38
CA MET A 12 -5.63 -12.96 6.11
C MET A 12 -4.63 -14.11 6.29
N TRP A 13 -3.56 -13.92 7.05
CA TRP A 13 -2.61 -14.99 7.35
C TRP A 13 -3.24 -16.11 8.18
N ASP A 14 -4.02 -15.78 9.20
CA ASP A 14 -4.78 -16.74 10.01
C ASP A 14 -5.74 -17.54 9.12
N ALA A 15 -6.45 -16.88 8.19
CA ALA A 15 -7.31 -17.57 7.23
C ALA A 15 -6.52 -18.48 6.29
N MET A 16 -5.35 -18.04 5.81
CA MET A 16 -4.44 -18.85 4.98
C MET A 16 -3.81 -20.03 5.72
N GLU A 17 -3.70 -19.96 7.05
CA GLU A 17 -3.19 -21.05 7.89
C GLU A 17 -4.27 -22.05 8.30
N LEU A 18 -5.48 -21.56 8.57
CA LEU A 18 -6.60 -22.40 9.01
C LEU A 18 -7.29 -23.09 7.84
N GLU A 19 -7.30 -22.50 6.64
CA GLU A 19 -7.97 -23.06 5.48
C GLU A 19 -6.99 -23.85 4.60
N THR A 20 -7.06 -25.17 4.70
CA THR A 20 -6.25 -26.10 3.89
C THR A 20 -6.69 -26.17 2.43
N ASP A 21 -7.91 -25.72 2.14
CA ASP A 21 -8.47 -25.63 0.80
C ASP A 21 -8.32 -24.21 0.24
N LYS A 22 -7.33 -24.02 -0.64
CA LYS A 22 -7.05 -22.72 -1.26
C LYS A 22 -8.22 -22.15 -2.07
N SER A 23 -9.18 -22.97 -2.49
CA SER A 23 -10.37 -22.50 -3.21
C SER A 23 -11.39 -21.81 -2.31
N LYS A 24 -11.32 -22.04 -0.99
CA LYS A 24 -12.17 -21.41 0.03
C LYS A 24 -11.53 -20.16 0.65
N LEU A 25 -10.29 -19.86 0.29
CA LEU A 25 -9.63 -18.61 0.68
C LEU A 25 -10.30 -17.45 -0.06
N ILE A 26 -11.27 -16.86 0.62
CA ILE A 26 -11.88 -15.59 0.22
C ILE A 26 -10.80 -14.51 0.33
N ASN A 27 -10.13 -14.21 -0.79
CA ASN A 27 -9.14 -13.13 -0.92
C ASN A 27 -9.78 -11.78 -1.31
N HIS A 28 -11.10 -11.76 -1.52
CA HIS A 28 -11.88 -10.58 -1.86
C HIS A 28 -12.88 -10.24 -0.73
N HIS A 29 -13.17 -8.97 -0.49
CA HIS A 29 -14.21 -8.57 0.49
C HIS A 29 -14.02 -9.17 1.90
N ILE A 30 -12.79 -9.10 2.44
CA ILE A 30 -12.52 -9.52 3.81
C ILE A 30 -13.44 -8.73 4.77
N PRO A 31 -14.25 -9.42 5.60
CA PRO A 31 -15.22 -8.75 6.45
C PRO A 31 -14.51 -7.83 7.45
N ILE A 32 -15.02 -6.61 7.57
CA ILE A 32 -14.49 -5.63 8.52
C ILE A 32 -14.74 -6.15 9.94
N PRO A 33 -13.71 -6.22 10.81
CA PRO A 33 -13.92 -6.64 12.18
C PRO A 33 -14.99 -5.77 12.85
N LYS A 34 -15.93 -6.40 13.57
CA LYS A 34 -17.06 -5.71 14.23
C LYS A 34 -16.62 -4.53 15.13
N GLN A 35 -15.40 -4.60 15.63
CA GLN A 35 -14.73 -3.58 16.41
C GLN A 35 -14.57 -2.24 15.67
N TYR A 36 -14.61 -2.23 14.33
CA TYR A 36 -14.49 -1.00 13.53
C TYR A 36 -15.85 -0.45 13.09
N THR A 37 -16.91 -1.25 13.17
CA THR A 37 -18.27 -0.89 12.74
C THR A 37 -19.22 -0.61 13.90
N SER A 38 -18.84 -0.93 15.15
CA SER A 38 -19.67 -0.62 16.32
C SER A 38 -19.75 0.89 16.58
N LYS A 39 -20.84 1.34 17.21
CA LYS A 39 -21.04 2.75 17.59
C LYS A 39 -20.03 3.22 18.64
N ASP A 40 -19.61 2.31 19.52
CA ASP A 40 -18.68 2.59 20.62
C ASP A 40 -17.20 2.41 20.23
N ALA A 41 -16.92 2.07 18.96
CA ALA A 41 -15.56 1.90 18.50
C ALA A 41 -14.80 3.23 18.46
N VAL A 42 -13.61 3.24 19.06
CA VAL A 42 -12.66 4.36 18.98
C VAL A 42 -11.95 4.28 17.63
N VAL A 43 -12.61 4.81 16.60
CA VAL A 43 -12.12 4.85 15.22
C VAL A 43 -12.21 6.28 14.72
N ALA A 44 -11.16 6.78 14.07
CA ALA A 44 -11.17 8.12 13.50
C ALA A 44 -12.33 8.33 12.53
N PRO A 45 -12.94 9.53 12.48
CA PRO A 45 -14.05 9.82 11.59
C PRO A 45 -13.68 9.60 10.11
N GLU A 46 -12.46 9.93 9.71
CA GLU A 46 -11.92 9.69 8.36
C GLU A 46 -11.87 8.21 8.04
N THR A 47 -11.41 7.37 8.98
CA THR A 47 -11.39 5.90 8.83
C THR A 47 -12.80 5.35 8.64
N ARG A 48 -13.77 5.82 9.43
CA ARG A 48 -15.18 5.38 9.31
C ARG A 48 -15.76 5.75 7.94
N LEU A 49 -15.51 6.97 7.46
CA LEU A 49 -16.02 7.42 6.16
C LEU A 49 -15.44 6.59 5.02
N VAL A 50 -14.13 6.31 5.04
CA VAL A 50 -13.49 5.48 4.02
C VAL A 50 -14.06 4.06 4.04
N ILE A 51 -14.21 3.46 5.22
CA ILE A 51 -14.85 2.15 5.39
C ILE A 51 -16.26 2.13 4.79
N THR A 52 -17.11 3.10 5.14
CA THR A 52 -18.49 3.17 4.63
C THR A 52 -18.52 3.37 3.12
N TRP A 53 -17.65 4.24 2.59
CA TRP A 53 -17.53 4.47 1.14
C TRP A 53 -17.12 3.20 0.39
N MET A 54 -16.12 2.48 0.90
CA MET A 54 -15.66 1.21 0.32
C MET A 54 -16.73 0.12 0.34
N GLN A 55 -17.59 0.10 1.36
CA GLN A 55 -18.73 -0.84 1.42
C GLN A 55 -19.86 -0.47 0.46
N SER A 56 -19.95 0.80 0.05
CA SER A 56 -21.04 1.29 -0.81
C SER A 56 -20.80 1.09 -2.31
N ILE A 57 -19.54 0.91 -2.73
CA ILE A 57 -19.15 0.80 -4.14
C ILE A 57 -18.25 -0.43 -4.31
N PRO A 58 -18.53 -1.31 -5.28
CA PRO A 58 -17.69 -2.47 -5.57
C PRO A 58 -16.43 -2.06 -6.35
N PHE A 59 -15.46 -1.46 -5.67
CA PHE A 59 -14.19 -1.07 -6.29
C PHE A 59 -13.43 -2.29 -6.83
N VAL A 60 -12.90 -2.17 -8.04
CA VAL A 60 -12.10 -3.21 -8.71
C VAL A 60 -10.60 -2.92 -8.60
N LEU A 61 -10.23 -1.65 -8.51
CA LEU A 61 -8.85 -1.20 -8.41
C LEU A 61 -8.80 0.07 -7.55
N SER A 62 -7.75 0.19 -6.74
CA SER A 62 -7.51 1.41 -5.97
C SER A 62 -6.03 1.70 -5.80
N ALA A 63 -5.75 2.96 -5.47
CA ALA A 63 -4.43 3.37 -5.03
C ALA A 63 -4.52 4.44 -3.94
N ASN A 64 -3.53 4.48 -3.05
CA ASN A 64 -3.31 5.63 -2.18
C ASN A 64 -2.01 6.36 -2.53
N LEU A 65 -2.02 7.67 -2.30
CA LEU A 65 -0.88 8.54 -2.53
C LEU A 65 -0.18 8.83 -1.21
N HIS A 66 1.15 8.71 -1.21
CA HIS A 66 1.99 9.04 -0.05
C HIS A 66 3.17 9.91 -0.47
N GLY A 67 3.67 10.71 0.46
CA GLY A 67 4.93 11.43 0.32
C GLY A 67 6.07 10.75 1.07
N GLY A 68 7.31 11.15 0.77
CA GLY A 68 8.51 10.76 1.51
C GLY A 68 9.55 10.07 0.63
N GLU A 69 9.14 9.10 -0.18
CA GLU A 69 9.99 8.44 -1.17
C GLU A 69 9.37 8.53 -2.56
N LEU A 70 10.15 8.28 -3.60
CA LEU A 70 9.65 8.23 -4.97
C LEU A 70 9.76 6.79 -5.49
N VAL A 71 8.71 6.02 -5.20
CA VAL A 71 8.57 4.59 -5.49
C VAL A 71 7.10 4.18 -5.48
N VAL A 72 6.72 3.22 -6.31
CA VAL A 72 5.42 2.54 -6.23
C VAL A 72 5.58 1.25 -5.43
N THR A 73 4.80 1.10 -4.37
CA THR A 73 4.77 -0.10 -3.57
C THR A 73 3.55 -0.94 -3.88
N TYR A 74 3.75 -2.23 -4.12
CA TYR A 74 2.68 -3.18 -4.39
C TYR A 74 2.61 -4.24 -3.29
N PRO A 75 1.44 -4.89 -3.09
CA PRO A 75 1.25 -5.83 -1.99
C PRO A 75 2.16 -7.07 -2.04
N PHE A 76 2.34 -7.77 -0.92
CA PHE A 76 1.89 -7.40 0.43
C PHE A 76 2.79 -6.35 1.10
N ASP A 77 2.26 -5.65 2.12
CA ASP A 77 3.00 -4.64 2.92
C ASP A 77 3.65 -5.20 4.19
N MET A 78 3.47 -6.48 4.47
CA MET A 78 3.96 -7.16 5.67
C MET A 78 4.39 -8.58 5.33
N ALA A 79 5.55 -8.96 5.87
CA ALA A 79 6.04 -10.34 5.82
C ALA A 79 5.21 -11.25 6.74
N ARG A 80 5.12 -12.54 6.38
CA ARG A 80 4.32 -13.52 7.14
C ARG A 80 4.86 -13.76 8.56
N ASP A 81 6.18 -13.77 8.72
CA ASP A 81 6.85 -14.11 9.97
C ASP A 81 7.31 -12.87 10.77
N TRP A 82 6.68 -11.72 10.55
CA TRP A 82 7.12 -10.43 11.12
C TRP A 82 8.57 -10.05 10.77
N ALA A 83 9.15 -10.70 9.76
CA ALA A 83 10.47 -10.35 9.27
C ALA A 83 10.51 -8.86 8.93
N ALA A 84 11.59 -8.18 9.32
CA ALA A 84 11.71 -6.73 9.11
C ALA A 84 11.56 -6.36 7.62
N ARG A 85 12.07 -7.23 6.74
CA ARG A 85 12.01 -7.10 5.28
C ARG A 85 12.01 -8.49 4.63
N GLU A 86 11.01 -8.79 3.82
CA GLU A 86 10.92 -10.04 3.05
C GLU A 86 10.06 -9.85 1.81
N HIS A 87 10.43 -10.44 0.68
CA HIS A 87 9.58 -10.42 -0.51
C HIS A 87 8.38 -11.36 -0.32
N THR A 88 7.18 -10.79 -0.14
CA THR A 88 5.96 -11.54 0.10
C THR A 88 4.98 -11.35 -1.06
N PRO A 89 5.02 -12.22 -2.09
CA PRO A 89 4.20 -12.07 -3.28
C PRO A 89 2.73 -12.39 -3.03
N THR A 90 1.86 -11.75 -3.79
CA THR A 90 0.45 -12.15 -3.89
C THR A 90 0.27 -13.26 -4.93
N PRO A 91 -0.88 -13.96 -4.97
CA PRO A 91 -1.22 -14.84 -6.08
C PRO A 91 -1.18 -14.15 -7.46
N ASP A 92 -1.50 -12.86 -7.53
CA ASP A 92 -1.54 -12.06 -8.76
C ASP A 92 -0.28 -11.17 -8.94
N ASP A 93 0.86 -11.55 -8.38
CA ASP A 93 2.08 -10.72 -8.33
C ASP A 93 2.51 -10.13 -9.69
N SER A 94 2.37 -10.89 -10.77
CA SER A 94 2.69 -10.42 -12.13
C SER A 94 1.82 -9.23 -12.57
N PHE A 95 0.51 -9.28 -12.29
CA PHE A 95 -0.41 -8.18 -12.54
C PHE A 95 -0.04 -6.97 -11.68
N PHE A 96 0.29 -7.19 -10.40
CA PHE A 96 0.71 -6.11 -9.52
C PHE A 96 2.01 -5.43 -9.99
N ARG A 97 3.02 -6.21 -10.36
CA ARG A 97 4.27 -5.66 -10.89
C ARG A 97 4.05 -4.91 -12.20
N TRP A 98 3.20 -5.42 -13.09
CA TRP A 98 2.83 -4.73 -14.33
C TRP A 98 2.18 -3.37 -14.05
N LEU A 99 1.17 -3.34 -13.17
CA LEU A 99 0.45 -2.10 -12.87
C LEU A 99 1.35 -1.07 -12.17
N ALA A 100 2.20 -1.51 -11.24
CA ALA A 100 3.19 -0.65 -10.61
C ALA A 100 4.18 -0.07 -11.64
N THR A 101 4.63 -0.90 -12.58
CA THR A 101 5.53 -0.48 -13.67
C THR A 101 4.85 0.52 -14.59
N ALA A 102 3.57 0.32 -14.93
CA ALA A 102 2.82 1.21 -15.80
C ALA A 102 2.77 2.64 -15.24
N TYR A 103 2.59 2.80 -13.92
CA TYR A 103 2.68 4.12 -13.31
C TYR A 103 4.11 4.64 -13.20
N ALA A 104 5.04 3.81 -12.70
CA ALA A 104 6.41 4.22 -12.45
C ALA A 104 7.14 4.71 -13.71
N SER A 105 6.83 4.09 -14.86
CA SER A 105 7.40 4.44 -16.16
C SER A 105 6.78 5.68 -16.80
N THR A 106 5.55 6.06 -16.43
CA THR A 106 4.84 7.20 -17.00
C THR A 106 4.94 8.47 -16.15
N ASN A 107 5.27 8.34 -14.86
CA ASN A 107 5.58 9.48 -14.01
C ASN A 107 6.94 10.08 -14.39
N HIS A 108 6.95 11.32 -14.89
CA HIS A 108 8.16 11.98 -15.42
C HIS A 108 9.29 12.09 -14.38
N VAL A 109 8.97 12.48 -13.14
CA VAL A 109 9.98 12.62 -12.08
C VAL A 109 10.51 11.25 -11.67
N MET A 110 9.64 10.24 -11.56
CA MET A 110 10.02 8.89 -11.14
C MET A 110 10.88 8.16 -12.19
N SER A 111 10.52 8.30 -13.46
CA SER A 111 11.21 7.68 -14.59
C SER A 111 12.51 8.37 -14.99
N ASN A 112 12.75 9.61 -14.53
CA ASN A 112 13.99 10.33 -14.79
C ASN A 112 15.18 9.66 -14.07
N ALA A 113 16.16 9.18 -14.84
CA ALA A 113 17.37 8.55 -14.31
C ALA A 113 18.31 9.54 -13.60
N ASP A 114 18.26 10.82 -13.98
CA ASP A 114 19.08 11.89 -13.41
C ASP A 114 18.42 12.54 -12.18
N ARG A 115 17.26 12.01 -11.75
CA ARG A 115 16.57 12.53 -10.57
C ARG A 115 17.45 12.38 -9.33
N ARG A 116 17.39 13.39 -8.45
CA ARG A 116 17.99 13.25 -7.14
C ARG A 116 17.26 12.13 -6.36
N PRO A 117 17.97 11.16 -5.77
CA PRO A 117 17.36 10.21 -4.86
C PRO A 117 16.65 10.94 -3.71
N CYS A 118 15.50 10.42 -3.30
CA CYS A 118 14.90 10.79 -2.02
C CYS A 118 15.77 10.26 -0.87
N HIS A 119 15.43 10.60 0.38
CA HIS A 119 16.21 10.40 1.61
C HIS A 119 17.40 9.42 1.50
N ASN A 120 17.14 8.12 1.69
CA ASN A 120 18.19 7.14 1.99
C ASN A 120 18.25 5.99 0.99
N LYS A 121 17.30 5.88 0.05
CA LYS A 121 17.20 4.72 -0.84
C LYS A 121 16.91 5.15 -2.27
N ASP A 122 17.79 4.69 -3.16
CA ASP A 122 17.59 4.82 -4.59
C ASP A 122 16.86 3.59 -5.15
N PHE A 123 15.65 3.81 -5.65
CA PHE A 123 14.79 2.76 -6.23
C PHE A 123 14.90 2.65 -7.75
N THR A 124 15.70 3.48 -8.41
CA THR A 124 15.89 3.43 -9.86
C THR A 124 16.39 2.07 -10.33
N ARG A 125 17.28 1.43 -9.56
CA ARG A 125 17.79 0.06 -9.80
C ARG A 125 16.71 -1.03 -9.74
N GLN A 126 15.54 -0.71 -9.22
CA GLN A 126 14.38 -1.58 -9.06
C GLN A 126 13.21 -1.10 -9.93
N ASN A 127 13.49 -0.34 -10.99
CA ASN A 127 12.50 0.27 -11.88
C ASN A 127 11.46 1.12 -11.13
N ASN A 128 11.84 1.68 -9.98
CA ASN A 128 11.00 2.47 -9.09
C ASN A 128 9.75 1.73 -8.56
N ILE A 129 9.78 0.40 -8.51
CA ILE A 129 8.74 -0.42 -7.92
C ILE A 129 9.31 -1.31 -6.82
N ILE A 130 8.51 -1.63 -5.79
CA ILE A 130 8.91 -2.56 -4.75
C ILE A 130 7.72 -3.26 -4.08
N ASN A 131 7.88 -4.53 -3.72
CA ASN A 131 6.93 -5.20 -2.83
C ASN A 131 6.99 -4.54 -1.44
N GLY A 132 5.85 -4.21 -0.84
CA GLY A 132 5.79 -3.45 0.41
C GLY A 132 6.55 -4.10 1.56
N ALA A 133 6.36 -5.42 1.75
CA ALA A 133 7.05 -6.23 2.76
C ALA A 133 8.57 -6.27 2.54
N ASN A 134 9.04 -6.20 1.29
CA ASN A 134 10.46 -6.15 0.96
C ASN A 134 11.09 -4.77 1.25
N TRP A 135 10.27 -3.71 1.23
CA TRP A 135 10.74 -2.38 1.61
C TRP A 135 10.88 -2.25 3.12
N HIS A 136 9.79 -2.44 3.86
CA HIS A 136 9.75 -2.48 5.32
C HIS A 136 8.40 -3.06 5.75
N THR A 137 8.40 -3.99 6.69
CA THR A 137 7.15 -4.51 7.27
C THR A 137 6.47 -3.40 8.06
N VAL A 138 5.27 -2.99 7.63
CA VAL A 138 4.46 -1.98 8.34
C VAL A 138 3.21 -2.64 8.94
N PRO A 139 3.17 -2.84 10.27
CA PRO A 139 1.95 -3.16 10.97
C PRO A 139 0.97 -1.98 10.90
N GLY A 140 -0.28 -2.24 10.55
CA GLY A 140 -1.36 -1.23 10.63
C GLY A 140 -1.50 -0.26 9.45
N SER A 141 -0.73 -0.39 8.36
CA SER A 141 -0.94 0.40 7.12
C SER A 141 -2.16 -0.05 6.28
N GLY A 142 -3.01 -0.92 6.84
CA GLY A 142 -4.06 -1.68 6.17
C GLY A 142 -5.32 -0.92 5.77
N TYR A 143 -5.25 0.40 5.54
CA TYR A 143 -6.36 1.23 5.06
C TYR A 143 -7.12 0.57 3.89
N LEU A 144 -6.42 -0.24 3.09
CA LEU A 144 -6.86 -0.60 1.76
C LEU A 144 -6.90 -2.10 1.49
N LYS A 145 -6.64 -2.95 2.48
CA LYS A 145 -6.79 -4.41 2.30
C LYS A 145 -8.25 -4.85 2.10
N TYR A 146 -9.19 -3.93 2.27
CA TYR A 146 -10.61 -4.13 2.00
C TYR A 146 -10.97 -4.01 0.51
N LEU A 147 -10.10 -3.46 -0.34
CA LEU A 147 -10.33 -3.46 -1.78
C LEU A 147 -9.56 -4.60 -2.43
N PRO A 148 -10.17 -5.31 -3.39
CA PRO A 148 -9.37 -6.11 -4.30
C PRO A 148 -8.43 -5.14 -5.04
N PHE A 149 -7.13 -5.46 -5.03
CA PHE A 149 -6.06 -4.74 -5.75
C PHE A 149 -5.80 -3.31 -5.29
N VAL A 150 -4.83 -3.15 -4.38
CA VAL A 150 -4.41 -1.83 -3.89
C VAL A 150 -2.92 -1.63 -4.01
N PHE A 151 -2.57 -0.50 -4.60
CA PHE A 151 -1.19 -0.03 -4.71
C PHE A 151 -1.00 1.23 -3.89
N LYS A 152 0.20 1.38 -3.37
CA LYS A 152 0.62 2.62 -2.75
C LYS A 152 1.58 3.31 -3.69
N MET A 153 1.18 4.48 -4.16
CA MET A 153 1.95 5.25 -5.12
C MET A 153 2.56 6.40 -4.33
N SER A 154 3.87 6.55 -4.38
CA SER A 154 4.50 7.69 -3.74
C SER A 154 4.83 8.74 -4.80
N THR A 155 4.38 9.96 -4.57
CA THR A 155 4.65 11.11 -5.45
C THR A 155 5.43 12.14 -4.66
N PHE A 156 6.53 12.63 -5.23
CA PHE A 156 7.24 13.79 -4.70
C PHE A 156 6.63 15.04 -5.31
N ASP A 157 6.27 16.01 -4.47
CA ASP A 157 5.87 17.34 -4.91
C ASP A 157 7.15 18.20 -4.98
N GLU A 158 7.61 18.48 -6.20
CA GLU A 158 8.68 19.46 -6.40
C GLU A 158 8.09 20.86 -6.18
N HIS A 159 8.21 21.39 -4.97
CA HIS A 159 8.15 22.85 -4.82
C HIS A 159 9.36 23.45 -5.55
N PRO A 160 9.16 24.30 -6.57
CA PRO A 160 10.25 25.05 -7.16
C PRO A 160 10.85 25.92 -6.05
N LYS A 161 12.15 25.76 -5.77
CA LYS A 161 12.86 26.76 -4.97
C LYS A 161 12.89 28.03 -5.81
N GLU A 162 12.10 29.04 -5.43
CA GLU A 162 12.33 30.40 -5.89
C GLU A 162 13.78 30.75 -5.54
N ILE A 163 14.60 30.96 -6.57
CA ILE A 163 15.93 31.52 -6.41
C ILE A 163 15.70 32.99 -6.08
N SER A 164 15.76 33.33 -4.79
CA SER A 164 15.87 34.72 -4.35
C SER A 164 17.25 35.25 -4.77
N ASN A 165 17.32 35.82 -5.96
CA ASN A 165 18.40 36.73 -6.32
C ASN A 165 18.18 38.03 -5.54
N GLU A 166 18.83 38.17 -4.40
CA GLU A 166 19.10 39.50 -3.84
C GLU A 166 20.42 40.01 -4.41
N ALA A 167 20.31 41.18 -5.05
CA ALA A 167 21.37 41.97 -5.66
C ALA A 167 22.01 42.92 -4.65
#